data_AF-A0A7X8JBP5-F1
#
_entry.id   AF-A0A7X8JBP5-F1
#
_cell.length_a   1.000
_cell.length_b   1.000
_cell.length_c   1.000
_cell.angle_alpha   90.00
_cell.angle_beta   90.00
_cell.angle_gamma   90.00
#
_symmetry.space_group_name_H-M   'P 1'
#
loop_
_entity.id
_entity.type
_entity.pdbx_description
1 polymer ?
#
loop_
_entity_poly.entity_id
_entity_poly.type
_entity_poly.pdbx_seq_one_letter_code
_entity_poly.pdbx_strand_id
1 'polypeptide(L)'
;MGKKHKVYQSLLRRPSFFRSDREMTMLLLCVSGTIAIFCMSLPIFVINALLSALCYFLLYTCTKNDLIIRKLYLRNIKYKPYYAGRAFLHSKNHKLPR
;
A
#
# COMPACT_ATOMS: atom_id res chain seq x y z
N MET A 1 -18.08 13.37 -28.20
CA MET A 1 -17.26 13.95 -27.10
C MET A 1 -16.68 12.82 -26.25
N GLY A 2 -15.38 12.55 -26.34
CA GLY A 2 -14.72 11.49 -25.57
C GLY A 2 -14.73 11.79 -24.07
N LYS A 3 -15.23 10.86 -23.25
CA LYS A 3 -15.18 10.99 -21.79
C LYS A 3 -13.71 11.00 -21.36
N LYS A 4 -13.22 12.13 -20.86
CA LYS A 4 -11.87 12.24 -20.27
C LYS A 4 -11.83 11.39 -19.00
N HIS A 5 -11.22 10.22 -19.05
CA HIS A 5 -10.94 9.43 -17.86
C HIS A 5 -9.82 10.11 -17.07
N LYS A 6 -10.09 10.48 -15.81
CA LYS A 6 -9.04 10.92 -14.89
C LYS A 6 -8.14 9.71 -14.59
N VAL A 7 -6.98 9.66 -15.23
CA VAL A 7 -5.96 8.64 -14.99
C VAL A 7 -5.18 9.05 -13.76
N TYR A 8 -5.34 8.31 -12.66
CA TYR A 8 -4.58 8.55 -11.45
C TYR A 8 -3.22 7.84 -11.56
N GLN A 9 -2.23 8.52 -12.14
CA GLN A 9 -0.89 7.97 -12.38
C GLN A 9 -0.20 7.50 -11.08
N SER A 10 -0.45 8.22 -9.97
CA SER A 10 -0.01 7.84 -8.62
C SER A 10 -0.66 6.57 -8.09
N LEU A 11 -1.74 6.07 -8.70
CA LEU A 11 -2.41 4.80 -8.38
C LEU A 11 -2.05 3.63 -9.32
N LEU A 12 -1.33 3.90 -10.41
CA LEU A 12 -0.84 2.87 -11.35
C LEU A 12 0.65 2.57 -11.20
N ARG A 13 1.39 3.40 -10.45
CA ARG A 13 2.83 3.19 -10.23
C ARG A 13 3.06 1.81 -9.60
N ARG A 14 3.72 0.90 -10.33
CA ARG A 14 4.13 -0.40 -9.79
C ARG A 14 5.28 -0.19 -8.79
N PRO A 15 5.28 -0.86 -7.62
CA PRO A 15 6.43 -0.85 -6.72
C PRO A 15 7.61 -1.42 -7.49
N SER A 16 8.73 -0.69 -7.49
CA SER A 16 9.83 -0.95 -8.43
C SER A 16 11.19 -0.96 -7.74
N PHE A 17 11.37 -1.77 -6.71
CA PHE A 17 12.63 -2.45 -6.44
C PHE A 17 12.28 -3.71 -5.64
N PHE A 18 12.76 -4.88 -6.07
CA PHE A 18 12.44 -6.18 -5.43
C PHE A 18 10.94 -6.43 -5.12
N ARG A 19 10.02 -5.87 -5.93
CA ARG A 19 8.55 -6.02 -5.77
C ARG A 19 7.96 -5.41 -4.49
N SER A 20 8.76 -4.71 -3.68
CA SER A 20 8.34 -3.94 -2.50
C SER A 20 8.56 -2.43 -2.71
N ASP A 21 8.14 -1.61 -1.76
CA ASP A 21 8.30 -0.16 -1.84
C ASP A 21 9.78 0.24 -1.75
N ARG A 22 10.22 1.03 -2.74
CA ARG A 22 11.62 1.41 -2.92
C ARG A 22 12.19 2.13 -1.70
N GLU A 23 11.44 3.11 -1.19
CA GLU A 23 11.87 3.94 -0.07
C GLU A 23 12.10 3.10 1.19
N MET A 24 11.17 2.19 1.49
CA MET A 24 11.24 1.37 2.70
C MET A 24 12.32 0.30 2.62
N THR A 25 12.50 -0.32 1.44
CA THR A 25 13.58 -1.29 1.22
C THR A 25 14.96 -0.64 1.26
N MET A 26 15.11 0.57 0.73
CA MET A 26 16.35 1.34 0.79
C MET A 26 16.69 1.76 2.22
N LEU A 27 15.70 2.19 3.02
CA LEU A 27 15.89 2.48 4.45
C LEU A 27 16.34 1.23 5.23
N LEU A 28 15.71 0.07 4.98
CA LEU A 28 16.09 -1.18 5.63
C LEU A 28 17.54 -1.58 5.29
N LEU A 29 17.95 -1.43 4.03
CA LEU A 29 19.33 -1.68 3.60
C LEU A 29 20.32 -0.71 4.25
N CYS A 30 19.99 0.57 4.33
CA CYS A 30 20.82 1.55 5.01
C CYS A 30 21.00 1.21 6.50
N VAL A 31 19.91 0.94 7.22
CA VAL A 31 19.96 0.63 8.65
C VAL A 31 20.68 -0.69 8.93
N SER A 32 20.39 -1.74 8.17
CA SER A 32 21.09 -3.02 8.32
C SER A 32 22.58 -2.89 8.00
N GLY A 33 22.93 -2.11 6.97
CA GLY A 33 24.31 -1.82 6.58
C GLY A 33 25.07 -1.03 7.65
N THR A 34 24.47 0.00 8.26
CA THR A 34 25.13 0.74 9.34
C THR A 34 25.37 -0.15 10.55
N ILE A 35 24.37 -0.92 10.98
CA ILE A 35 24.51 -1.84 12.12
C ILE A 35 25.60 -2.90 11.84
N ALA A 36 25.70 -3.39 10.60
CA ALA A 36 26.74 -4.35 10.21
C ALA A 36 28.15 -3.76 10.30
N ILE A 37 28.34 -2.47 9.98
CA ILE A 37 29.65 -1.80 10.09
C ILE A 37 30.03 -1.55 11.55
N PHE A 38 29.06 -1.17 12.40
CA PHE A 38 29.32 -0.87 13.82
C PHE A 38 29.49 -2.14 14.68
N CYS A 39 28.86 -3.26 14.31
CA CYS A 39 29.01 -4.51 15.03
C CYS A 39 30.20 -5.34 14.50
N MET A 40 31.34 -5.25 15.19
CA MET A 40 32.52 -6.09 14.93
C MET A 40 32.38 -7.54 15.47
N SER A 41 31.23 -7.90 16.06
CA SER A 41 31.00 -9.21 16.65
C SER A 41 30.15 -10.10 15.74
N LEU A 42 30.69 -11.27 15.41
CA LEU A 42 30.02 -12.33 14.63
C LEU A 42 28.60 -12.69 15.10
N PRO A 43 28.30 -12.88 16.40
CA PRO A 43 26.95 -13.28 16.82
C PRO A 43 25.91 -12.18 16.54
N ILE A 44 26.28 -10.91 16.69
CA ILE A 44 25.35 -9.80 16.44
C ILE A 44 25.09 -9.64 14.94
N PHE A 45 26.09 -9.90 14.11
CA PHE A 45 25.93 -9.93 12.65
C PHE A 45 24.90 -10.97 12.20
N VAL A 46 24.95 -12.19 12.75
CA VAL A 46 23.98 -13.26 12.44
C VAL A 46 22.56 -12.87 12.85
N ILE A 47 22.39 -12.30 14.04
CA ILE A 47 21.08 -11.84 14.53
C ILE A 47 20.54 -10.73 13.64
N ASN A 48 21.37 -9.75 13.26
CA ASN A 48 20.99 -8.67 12.36
C ASN A 48 20.60 -9.20 10.97
N ALA A 49 21.34 -10.16 10.42
CA ALA A 49 21.01 -10.80 9.14
C ALA A 49 19.63 -11.50 9.19
N LEU A 50 19.34 -12.24 10.26
CA LEU A 50 18.03 -12.88 10.44
C LEU A 50 16.91 -11.84 10.62
N LEU A 51 17.15 -10.81 11.42
CA LEU A 51 16.17 -9.76 11.68
C LEU A 51 15.86 -8.95 10.41
N SER A 52 16.87 -8.62 9.61
CA SER A 52 16.71 -7.91 8.34
C SER A 52 15.94 -8.76 7.33
N ALA A 53 16.18 -10.08 7.26
CA ALA A 53 15.39 -11.00 6.44
C ALA A 53 13.91 -11.07 6.86
N LEU A 54 13.63 -11.13 8.17
CA LEU A 54 12.26 -11.10 8.70
C LEU A 54 11.57 -9.76 8.39
N CYS A 55 12.26 -8.65 8.60
CA CYS A 55 11.72 -7.31 8.31
C CYS A 55 11.39 -7.16 6.82
N TYR A 56 12.27 -7.67 5.95
CA TYR A 56 12.04 -7.71 4.52
C TYR A 56 10.79 -8.53 4.14
N PHE A 57 10.58 -9.68 4.79
CA PHE A 57 9.38 -10.51 4.56
C PHE A 57 8.08 -9.81 4.97
N LEU A 58 8.10 -9.08 6.09
CA LEU A 58 6.97 -8.27 6.55
C LEU A 58 6.65 -7.14 5.55
N LEU A 59 7.68 -6.41 5.10
CA LEU A 59 7.55 -5.37 4.08
C LEU A 59 6.92 -5.92 2.79
N TYR A 60 7.37 -7.10 2.36
CA TYR A 60 6.79 -7.77 1.19
C TYR A 60 5.31 -8.10 1.37
N THR A 61 4.91 -8.53 2.56
CA THR A 61 3.51 -8.85 2.88
C THR A 61 2.66 -7.57 2.93
N CYS A 62 3.17 -6.50 3.52
CA CYS A 62 2.51 -5.19 3.54
C CYS A 62 2.27 -4.65 2.12
N THR A 63 3.28 -4.70 1.24
CA THR A 63 3.12 -4.23 -0.14
C THR A 63 2.02 -5.01 -0.89
N LYS A 64 1.86 -6.32 -0.65
CA LYS A 64 0.75 -7.09 -1.24
C LYS A 64 -0.61 -6.58 -0.79
N ASN A 65 -0.75 -6.27 0.51
CA ASN A 65 -2.00 -5.76 1.07
C ASN A 65 -2.31 -4.36 0.55
N ASP A 66 -1.31 -3.49 0.42
CA ASP A 66 -1.47 -2.16 -0.15
C ASP A 66 -1.97 -2.19 -1.59
N LEU A 67 -1.52 -3.15 -2.40
CA LEU A 67 -2.04 -3.35 -3.76
C LEU A 67 -3.53 -3.71 -3.77
N ILE A 68 -4.00 -4.47 -2.78
CA ILE A 68 -5.42 -4.84 -2.65
C ILE A 68 -6.24 -3.59 -2.27
N ILE A 69 -5.79 -2.83 -1.28
CA ILE A 69 -6.45 -1.59 -0.83
C ILE A 69 -6.55 -0.59 -1.98
N ARG A 70 -5.48 -0.43 -2.77
CA ARG A 70 -5.44 0.46 -3.92
C ARG A 70 -6.45 0.07 -5.00
N LYS A 71 -6.63 -1.22 -5.27
CA LYS A 71 -7.67 -1.73 -6.19
C LYS A 71 -9.07 -1.40 -5.67
N LEU A 72 -9.31 -1.65 -4.39
CA LEU A 72 -10.58 -1.31 -3.72
C LEU A 72 -10.88 0.19 -3.77
N TYR A 73 -9.86 1.02 -3.54
CA TYR A 73 -9.99 2.48 -3.58
C TYR A 73 -10.32 2.98 -5.00
N LEU A 74 -9.65 2.48 -6.03
CA LEU A 74 -9.97 2.80 -7.43
C LEU A 74 -11.39 2.36 -7.79
N ARG A 75 -11.81 1.18 -7.32
CA ARG A 75 -13.18 0.69 -7.46
C ARG A 75 -14.14 1.66 -6.79
N ASN A 76 -13.88 2.09 -5.56
CA ASN A 76 -14.73 3.02 -4.85
C ASN A 76 -14.88 4.35 -5.60
N ILE A 77 -13.78 4.94 -6.11
CA ILE A 77 -13.84 6.16 -6.94
C ILE A 77 -14.73 5.96 -8.18
N LYS A 78 -14.59 4.82 -8.87
CA LYS A 78 -15.40 4.50 -10.06
C LYS A 78 -16.88 4.39 -9.73
N TYR A 79 -17.24 3.79 -8.59
CA TYR A 79 -18.63 3.55 -8.20
C TYR A 79 -19.24 4.66 -7.33
N LYS A 80 -18.46 5.64 -6.86
CA LYS A 80 -18.92 6.79 -6.07
C LYS A 80 -20.21 7.46 -6.60
N PRO A 81 -20.36 7.79 -7.89
CA PRO A 81 -21.59 8.41 -8.39
C PRO A 81 -22.83 7.49 -8.31
N TYR A 82 -22.64 6.18 -8.45
CA TYR A 82 -23.73 5.20 -8.35
C TYR A 82 -24.21 5.02 -6.90
N TYR A 83 -23.29 5.09 -5.93
CA TYR A 83 -23.64 5.06 -4.51
C TYR A 83 -24.36 6.33 -4.06
N ALA A 84 -23.98 7.50 -4.58
CA ALA A 84 -24.67 8.75 -4.29
C ALA A 84 -26.14 8.70 -4.74
N GLY A 85 -26.43 8.17 -5.93
CA GLY A 85 -27.80 7.99 -6.43
C GLY A 85 -28.62 7.01 -5.59
N ARG A 86 -28.03 5.89 -5.15
CA ARG A 86 -28.71 4.91 -4.28
C ARG A 86 -28.97 5.44 -2.87
N ALA A 87 -28.04 6.20 -2.28
CA ALA A 87 -28.22 6.82 -0.97
C ALA A 87 -29.36 7.85 -1.00
N PHE A 88 -29.45 8.64 -2.08
CA PHE A 88 -30.55 9.58 -2.28
C PHE A 88 -31.90 8.88 -2.46
N LEU A 89 -31.97 7.81 -3.26
CA LEU A 89 -33.19 7.00 -3.42
C LEU A 89 -33.62 6.33 -2.11
N HIS A 90 -32.67 5.81 -1.32
CA HIS A 90 -32.97 5.21 -0.02
C HIS A 90 -33.52 6.26 0.96
N SER A 91 -32.89 7.44 1.05
CA SER A 91 -33.39 8.56 1.87
C SER A 91 -34.78 9.03 1.44
N LYS A 92 -35.07 9.07 0.13
CA LYS A 92 -36.39 9.43 -0.39
C LYS A 92 -37.47 8.40 -0.03
N ASN A 93 -37.15 7.11 -0.12
CA ASN A 93 -38.08 6.02 0.14
C ASN A 93 -38.33 5.76 1.64
N HIS A 94 -37.39 6.15 2.51
CA HIS A 94 -37.52 6.01 3.97
C HIS A 94 -38.06 7.26 4.69
N LYS A 95 -38.62 8.24 3.97
CA LYS A 95 -39.47 9.26 4.60
C LYS A 95 -40.74 8.58 5.11
N LEU A 96 -40.70 8.14 6.37
CA LEU A 96 -41.89 7.72 7.11
C LEU A 96 -42.93 8.86 7.06
N PRO A 97 -44.23 8.54 6.88
CA PRO A 97 -45.28 9.52 7.11
C PRO A 97 -45.16 9.99 8.56
N ARG A 98 -44.97 11.30 8.75
CA ARG A 98 -45.17 11.93 10.06
C ARG A 98 -46.65 11.99 10.38
#